data_AF-A0A354W906-F1
#
_entry.id   AF-A0A354W906-F1
#
_cell.length_a   1.000
_cell.length_b   1.000
_cell.length_c   1.000
_cell.angle_alpha   90.00
_cell.angle_beta   90.00
_cell.angle_gamma   90.00
#
_symmetry.space_group_name_H-M   'P 1'
#
loop_
_entity.id
_entity.type
_entity.pdbx_description
1 polymer ?
#
loop_
_entity_poly.entity_id
_entity_poly.type
_entity_poly.pdbx_seq_one_letter_code
_entity_poly.pdbx_strand_id
1 'polypeptide(L)'
;IHGGGMDLKFPHHECEIAQNSACSGHKGAQYWMHANMLTLNGKRMSKSTGNTILPRELFAGDSPLLDKAFSPSVVRFFMMQAHYSSVLDFSNDALLAAEKGHDRLLSALEKLETLEPSKESTIALQPWIDKCYLAMSDNFNTPILIAHLFEAIKWISTAEDSIGLNADELAIFKTTLHAFTFELLGLRSKSVDSSDAHKDALDKAMSLVIELRAQARLNKDWGTADLIRDQLQEAGIQLKDGADGTSYSL
;
A
#
# COMPACT_ATOMS: atom_id res chain seq x y z
N ILE A 1 -3.76 21.41 17.29
CA ILE A 1 -3.17 21.49 15.94
C ILE A 1 -4.30 21.85 14.98
N HIS A 2 -4.09 22.75 14.03
CA HIS A 2 -5.02 23.05 12.94
C HIS A 2 -4.29 22.85 11.61
N GLY A 3 -4.88 22.09 10.69
CA GLY A 3 -4.25 21.73 9.41
C GLY A 3 -5.00 22.27 8.19
N GLY A 4 -4.29 22.46 7.07
CA GLY A 4 -4.91 22.80 5.79
C GLY A 4 -3.92 22.74 4.63
N GLY A 5 -4.38 23.01 3.41
CA GLY A 5 -3.49 23.26 2.27
C GLY A 5 -2.75 24.59 2.42
N MET A 6 -1.57 24.72 1.83
CA MET A 6 -0.76 25.94 1.86
C MET A 6 -1.51 27.17 1.34
N ASP A 7 -2.41 26.97 0.37
CA ASP A 7 -3.31 27.98 -0.18
C ASP A 7 -4.31 28.53 0.84
N LEU A 8 -4.66 27.76 1.88
CA LEU A 8 -5.54 28.20 2.96
C LEU A 8 -4.84 29.12 3.96
N LYS A 9 -3.51 29.22 3.93
CA LYS A 9 -2.77 30.11 4.84
C LYS A 9 -3.29 31.55 4.75
N PHE A 10 -3.53 32.05 3.54
CA PHE A 10 -4.11 33.37 3.32
C PHE A 10 -5.11 33.35 2.14
N PRO A 11 -6.29 33.98 2.28
CA PRO A 11 -6.76 34.72 3.46
C PRO A 11 -7.40 33.82 4.53
N HIS A 12 -7.69 32.56 4.23
CA HIS A 12 -8.62 31.74 5.01
C HIS A 12 -8.23 31.57 6.49
N HIS A 13 -7.09 30.94 6.78
CA HIS A 13 -6.65 30.71 8.18
C HIS A 13 -6.33 32.02 8.91
N GLU A 14 -5.85 33.06 8.22
CA GLU A 14 -5.66 34.36 8.87
C GLU A 14 -6.99 35.03 9.25
N CYS A 15 -8.04 34.87 8.44
CA CYS A 15 -9.38 35.26 8.83
C CYS A 15 -9.88 34.45 10.03
N GLU A 16 -9.63 33.14 10.09
CA GLU A 16 -10.01 32.31 11.24
C GLU A 16 -9.30 32.75 12.53
N ILE A 17 -8.00 33.07 12.46
CA ILE A 17 -7.23 33.58 13.60
C ILE A 17 -7.80 34.93 14.05
N ALA A 18 -8.10 35.83 13.12
CA ALA A 18 -8.68 37.14 13.41
C ALA A 18 -10.06 37.00 14.08
N GLN A 19 -10.93 36.14 13.55
CA GLN A 19 -12.26 35.85 14.10
C GLN A 19 -12.17 35.28 15.51
N ASN A 20 -11.34 34.26 15.74
CA ASN A 20 -11.14 33.68 17.07
C ASN A 20 -10.60 34.71 18.06
N SER A 21 -9.61 35.51 17.64
CA SER A 21 -9.01 36.52 18.49
C SER A 21 -10.03 37.61 18.90
N ALA A 22 -10.87 38.04 17.96
CA ALA A 22 -11.90 39.05 18.23
C ALA A 22 -13.05 38.52 19.08
N CYS A 23 -13.52 37.29 18.86
CA CYS A 23 -14.67 36.73 19.55
C CYS A 23 -14.34 36.15 20.93
N SER A 24 -13.14 35.58 21.10
CA SER A 24 -12.78 34.82 22.32
C SER A 24 -11.58 35.38 23.07
N GLY A 25 -10.84 36.33 22.50
CA GLY A 25 -9.56 36.80 23.05
C GLY A 25 -8.43 35.77 22.94
N HIS A 26 -8.61 34.69 22.18
CA HIS A 26 -7.63 33.62 21.99
C HIS A 26 -7.33 33.41 20.51
N LYS A 27 -6.06 33.13 20.16
CA LYS A 27 -5.61 32.97 18.77
C LYS A 27 -6.03 31.64 18.11
N GLY A 28 -6.80 30.79 18.82
CA GLY A 28 -7.16 29.45 18.36
C GLY A 28 -6.04 28.43 18.56
N ALA A 29 -5.62 27.76 17.49
CA ALA A 29 -4.67 26.65 17.56
C ALA A 29 -3.22 27.10 17.86
N GLN A 30 -2.50 26.30 18.66
CA GLN A 30 -1.08 26.54 18.99
C GLN A 30 -0.12 26.16 17.86
N TYR A 31 -0.48 25.16 17.06
CA TYR A 31 0.32 24.65 15.94
C TYR A 31 -0.53 24.64 14.70
N TRP A 32 -0.04 25.30 13.65
CA TRP A 32 -0.65 25.36 12.32
C TRP A 32 0.20 24.57 11.34
N MET A 33 -0.42 23.63 10.63
CA MET A 33 0.26 22.73 9.71
C MET A 33 -0.31 22.90 8.31
N HIS A 34 0.57 23.16 7.35
CA HIS A 34 0.18 23.39 5.96
C HIS A 34 0.82 22.36 5.04
N ALA A 35 0.01 21.54 4.39
CA ALA A 35 0.46 20.64 3.33
C ALA A 35 0.72 21.45 2.04
N ASN A 36 1.80 21.14 1.36
CA ASN A 36 2.19 21.86 0.15
C ASN A 36 1.42 21.35 -1.08
N MET A 37 1.62 22.04 -2.20
CA MET A 37 0.86 21.82 -3.43
C MET A 37 1.31 20.57 -4.16
N LEU A 38 0.39 20.02 -4.95
CA LEU A 38 0.69 19.00 -5.95
C LEU A 38 0.91 19.64 -7.32
N THR A 39 1.92 19.17 -8.04
CA THR A 39 2.14 19.45 -9.46
C THR A 39 1.92 18.19 -10.28
N LEU A 40 1.71 18.35 -11.59
CA LEU A 40 1.54 17.26 -12.55
C LEU A 40 2.47 17.54 -13.73
N ASN A 41 3.43 16.65 -13.96
CA ASN A 41 4.49 16.76 -14.96
C ASN A 41 5.22 18.12 -14.89
N GLY A 42 5.64 18.51 -13.68
CA GLY A 42 6.37 19.74 -13.38
C GLY A 42 5.53 21.03 -13.46
N LYS A 43 4.22 20.93 -13.73
CA LYS A 43 3.32 22.08 -13.88
C LYS A 43 2.25 22.08 -12.80
N ARG A 44 1.81 23.28 -12.39
CA ARG A 44 0.68 23.43 -11.47
C ARG A 44 -0.55 22.74 -12.06
N MET A 45 -1.27 21.99 -11.23
CA MET A 45 -2.54 21.41 -11.66
C MET A 45 -3.58 22.50 -11.88
N SER A 46 -4.28 22.47 -13.01
CA SER A 46 -5.36 23.40 -13.31
C SER A 46 -6.38 22.77 -14.25
N LYS A 47 -7.67 22.94 -13.93
CA LYS A 47 -8.77 22.54 -14.80
C LYS A 47 -8.74 23.31 -16.14
N SER A 48 -8.33 24.58 -16.13
CA SER A 48 -8.34 25.42 -17.34
C SER A 48 -7.27 25.04 -18.36
N THR A 49 -6.15 24.46 -17.92
CA THR A 49 -5.07 24.00 -18.81
C THR A 49 -5.21 22.53 -19.19
N GLY A 50 -6.25 21.85 -18.70
CA GLY A 50 -6.39 20.39 -18.83
C GLY A 50 -5.37 19.59 -18.01
N ASN A 51 -4.46 20.25 -17.28
CA ASN A 51 -3.43 19.59 -16.47
C ASN A 51 -4.01 19.18 -15.11
N THR A 52 -4.90 18.20 -15.10
CA THR A 52 -5.56 17.69 -13.91
C THR A 52 -5.81 16.21 -14.07
N ILE A 53 -5.75 15.47 -12.96
CA ILE A 53 -6.16 14.08 -12.87
C ILE A 53 -7.04 13.98 -11.64
N LEU A 54 -8.25 13.46 -11.80
CA LEU A 54 -9.14 13.18 -10.69
C LEU A 54 -8.74 11.85 -10.03
N PRO A 55 -8.95 11.67 -8.72
CA PRO A 55 -8.66 10.41 -8.05
C PRO A 55 -9.29 9.19 -8.74
N ARG A 56 -10.52 9.31 -9.23
CA ARG A 56 -11.19 8.22 -9.99
C ARG A 56 -10.47 7.85 -11.29
N GLU A 57 -9.90 8.83 -11.99
CA GLU A 57 -9.18 8.61 -13.26
C GLU A 57 -7.84 7.94 -12.97
N LEU A 58 -7.20 8.31 -11.86
CA LEU A 58 -5.98 7.67 -11.38
C LEU A 58 -6.18 6.20 -11.03
N PHE A 59 -7.31 5.88 -10.38
CA PHE A 59 -7.61 4.52 -9.95
C PHE A 59 -8.17 3.64 -11.08
N ALA A 60 -8.86 4.23 -12.06
CA ALA A 60 -9.38 3.52 -13.23
C ALA A 60 -8.36 3.41 -14.37
N GLY A 61 -7.34 4.29 -14.41
CA GLY A 61 -6.45 4.43 -15.56
C GLY A 61 -7.08 5.23 -16.71
N ASP A 62 -8.19 5.92 -16.46
CA ASP A 62 -8.97 6.67 -17.44
C ASP A 62 -8.40 8.09 -17.66
N SER A 63 -7.10 8.19 -17.94
CA SER A 63 -6.44 9.46 -18.23
C SER A 63 -5.36 9.28 -19.29
N PRO A 64 -5.24 10.18 -20.29
CA PRO A 64 -4.18 10.12 -21.27
C PRO A 64 -2.78 10.41 -20.69
N LEU A 65 -2.71 10.79 -19.40
CA LEU A 65 -1.48 11.07 -18.68
C LEU A 65 -0.95 9.86 -17.90
N LEU A 66 -1.65 8.73 -17.95
CA LEU A 66 -1.34 7.49 -17.24
C LEU A 66 -1.33 6.33 -18.21
N ASP A 67 -0.38 5.42 -18.04
CA ASP A 67 -0.29 4.21 -18.86
C ASP A 67 -1.27 3.12 -18.38
N LYS A 68 -1.70 3.20 -17.11
CA LYS A 68 -2.56 2.20 -16.46
C LYS A 68 -3.24 2.74 -15.21
N ALA A 69 -4.15 1.93 -14.66
CA ALA A 69 -4.72 2.11 -13.33
C ALA A 69 -3.67 1.92 -12.23
N PHE A 70 -3.77 2.71 -11.17
CA PHE A 70 -2.95 2.56 -9.96
C PHE A 70 -3.84 2.31 -8.73
N SER A 71 -3.44 1.39 -7.85
CA SER A 71 -4.22 1.14 -6.63
C SER A 71 -4.16 2.34 -5.67
N PRO A 72 -5.21 2.57 -4.86
CA PRO A 72 -5.18 3.61 -3.84
C PRO A 72 -3.99 3.48 -2.86
N SER A 73 -3.61 2.25 -2.49
CA SER A 73 -2.44 2.01 -1.63
C SER A 73 -1.12 2.44 -2.29
N VAL A 74 -0.95 2.18 -3.60
CA VAL A 74 0.24 2.61 -4.36
C VAL A 74 0.31 4.13 -4.44
N VAL A 75 -0.82 4.79 -4.74
CA VAL A 75 -0.89 6.26 -4.78
C VAL A 75 -0.61 6.86 -3.41
N ARG A 76 -1.11 6.24 -2.34
CA ARG A 76 -0.82 6.65 -0.97
C ARG A 76 0.67 6.50 -0.65
N PHE A 77 1.28 5.36 -0.99
CA PHE A 77 2.71 5.14 -0.81
C PHE A 77 3.54 6.18 -1.57
N PHE A 78 3.19 6.47 -2.82
CA PHE A 78 3.79 7.55 -3.61
C PHE A 78 3.74 8.89 -2.89
N MET A 79 2.57 9.29 -2.36
CA MET A 79 2.43 10.56 -1.63
C MET A 79 3.33 10.63 -0.39
N MET A 80 3.53 9.50 0.31
CA MET A 80 4.37 9.44 1.51
C MET A 80 5.88 9.49 1.21
N GLN A 81 6.29 9.35 -0.06
CA GLN A 81 7.69 9.50 -0.48
C GLN A 81 8.14 10.95 -0.55
N ALA A 82 7.22 11.91 -0.43
CA ALA A 82 7.54 13.33 -0.22
C ALA A 82 7.09 13.79 1.16
N HIS A 83 7.90 14.65 1.78
CA HIS A 83 7.51 15.28 3.03
C HIS A 83 6.27 16.17 2.80
N TYR A 84 5.29 16.17 3.71
CA TYR A 84 4.00 16.84 3.50
C TYR A 84 4.11 18.35 3.18
N SER A 85 5.19 19.00 3.64
CA SER A 85 5.47 20.42 3.36
C SER A 85 6.29 20.66 2.08
N SER A 86 6.65 19.61 1.34
CA SER A 86 7.35 19.70 0.04
C SER A 86 6.36 19.61 -1.11
N VAL A 87 6.69 20.26 -2.24
CA VAL A 87 5.93 20.09 -3.48
C VAL A 87 6.08 18.65 -3.95
N LEU A 88 4.97 17.97 -4.24
CA LEU A 88 4.95 16.63 -4.80
C LEU A 88 4.54 16.70 -6.27
N ASP A 89 5.41 16.20 -7.14
CA ASP A 89 5.16 16.15 -8.58
C ASP A 89 4.64 14.79 -9.01
N PHE A 90 3.38 14.74 -9.44
CA PHE A 90 2.79 13.58 -10.07
C PHE A 90 3.32 13.42 -11.51
N SER A 91 3.74 12.21 -11.83
CA SER A 91 3.98 11.76 -13.21
C SER A 91 3.73 10.27 -13.30
N ASN A 92 3.47 9.76 -14.50
CA ASN A 92 3.31 8.33 -14.74
C ASN A 92 4.56 7.54 -14.29
N ASP A 93 5.74 8.02 -14.65
CA ASP A 93 7.01 7.38 -14.27
C ASP A 93 7.21 7.31 -12.76
N ALA A 94 6.85 8.38 -12.04
CA ALA A 94 6.94 8.41 -10.59
C ALA A 94 5.95 7.43 -9.93
N LEU A 95 4.74 7.30 -10.48
CA LEU A 95 3.75 6.33 -10.00
C LEU A 95 4.19 4.88 -10.27
N LEU A 96 4.74 4.59 -11.46
CA LEU A 96 5.31 3.29 -11.77
C LEU A 96 6.49 2.93 -10.86
N ALA A 97 7.35 3.90 -10.55
CA ALA A 97 8.45 3.71 -9.60
C ALA A 97 7.92 3.46 -8.17
N ALA A 98 6.93 4.21 -7.73
CA ALA A 98 6.29 4.02 -6.44
C ALA A 98 5.60 2.67 -6.33
N GLU A 99 4.93 2.19 -7.39
CA GLU A 99 4.32 0.86 -7.43
C GLU A 99 5.37 -0.24 -7.22
N LYS A 100 6.50 -0.17 -7.93
CA LYS A 100 7.61 -1.14 -7.74
C LYS A 100 8.14 -1.12 -6.31
N GLY A 101 8.27 0.06 -5.71
CA GLY A 101 8.69 0.20 -4.31
C GLY A 101 7.66 -0.37 -3.34
N HIS A 102 6.38 -0.06 -3.54
CA HIS A 102 5.26 -0.55 -2.76
C HIS A 102 5.19 -2.08 -2.77
N ASP A 103 5.22 -2.67 -3.97
CA ASP A 103 5.14 -4.12 -4.14
C ASP A 103 6.35 -4.81 -3.50
N ARG A 104 7.56 -4.23 -3.64
CA ARG A 104 8.76 -4.74 -2.97
C ARG A 104 8.65 -4.71 -1.44
N LEU A 105 8.06 -3.66 -0.88
CA LEU A 105 7.82 -3.57 0.56
C LEU A 105 6.84 -4.66 1.01
N LEU A 106 5.70 -4.80 0.34
CA LEU A 106 4.70 -5.80 0.72
C LEU A 106 5.21 -7.24 0.57
N SER A 107 5.88 -7.57 -0.53
CA SER A 107 6.48 -8.91 -0.71
C SER A 107 7.55 -9.22 0.33
N ALA A 108 8.25 -8.21 0.84
CA ALA A 108 9.17 -8.42 1.95
C ALA A 108 8.42 -8.74 3.26
N LEU A 109 7.30 -8.07 3.55
CA LEU A 109 6.48 -8.44 4.71
C LEU A 109 5.92 -9.87 4.59
N GLU A 110 5.47 -10.28 3.40
CA GLU A 110 5.03 -11.66 3.17
C GLU A 110 6.15 -12.67 3.42
N LYS A 111 7.36 -12.40 2.91
CA LYS A 111 8.54 -13.24 3.17
C LYS A 111 8.90 -13.26 4.66
N LEU A 112 8.82 -12.12 5.34
CA LEU A 112 9.14 -12.03 6.77
C LEU A 112 8.27 -12.97 7.61
N GLU A 113 7.03 -13.24 7.18
CA GLU A 113 6.17 -14.16 7.91
C GLU A 113 6.69 -15.60 7.93
N THR A 114 7.43 -16.00 6.90
CA THR A 114 7.99 -17.36 6.77
C THR A 114 9.42 -17.50 7.30
N LEU A 115 10.05 -16.41 7.77
CA LEU A 115 11.42 -16.47 8.29
C LEU A 115 11.45 -16.99 9.72
N GLU A 116 12.40 -17.87 9.99
CA GLU A 116 12.67 -18.42 11.31
C GLU A 116 13.67 -17.55 12.10
N PRO A 117 13.62 -17.57 13.44
CA PRO A 117 14.60 -16.87 14.25
C PRO A 117 15.97 -17.56 14.19
N SER A 118 17.03 -16.76 14.27
CA SER A 118 18.40 -17.27 14.46
C SER A 118 18.72 -17.45 15.95
N LYS A 119 19.73 -18.28 16.25
CA LYS A 119 20.22 -18.46 17.63
C LYS A 119 20.90 -17.22 18.19
N GLU A 120 21.58 -16.47 17.33
CA GLU A 120 22.30 -15.26 17.67
C GLU A 120 21.83 -14.10 16.79
N SER A 121 21.75 -12.93 17.43
CA SER A 121 21.34 -11.69 16.79
C SER A 121 22.54 -11.02 16.13
N THR A 122 22.46 -10.80 14.83
CA THR A 122 23.49 -10.10 14.03
C THR A 122 22.99 -8.77 13.49
N ILE A 123 21.67 -8.54 13.55
CA ILE A 123 21.03 -7.29 13.15
C ILE A 123 20.85 -6.41 14.39
N ALA A 124 21.28 -5.15 14.28
CA ALA A 124 21.06 -4.15 15.32
C ALA A 124 19.61 -3.63 15.25
N LEU A 125 18.66 -4.40 15.81
CA LEU A 125 17.24 -4.10 15.73
C LEU A 125 16.86 -2.80 16.44
N GLN A 126 17.23 -2.63 17.72
CA GLN A 126 16.83 -1.46 18.50
C GLN A 126 17.29 -0.13 17.87
N PRO A 127 18.55 0.03 17.41
CA PRO A 127 18.95 1.24 16.70
C PRO A 127 18.13 1.54 15.43
N TRP A 128 17.62 0.52 14.73
CA TRP A 128 16.74 0.72 13.58
C TRP A 128 15.33 1.16 13.99
N ILE A 129 14.79 0.59 15.07
CA ILE A 129 13.52 1.05 15.65
C ILE A 129 13.63 2.53 16.04
N ASP A 130 14.70 2.91 16.74
CA ASP A 130 14.94 4.28 17.18
C ASP A 130 15.01 5.25 15.99
N LYS A 131 15.67 4.86 14.89
CA LYS A 131 15.69 5.63 13.64
C LYS A 131 14.30 5.82 13.04
N CYS A 132 13.47 4.79 13.02
CA CYS A 132 12.10 4.89 12.50
C CYS A 132 11.25 5.86 13.34
N TYR A 133 11.34 5.78 14.66
CA TYR A 133 10.66 6.73 15.56
C TYR A 133 11.20 8.15 15.46
N LEU A 134 12.52 8.31 15.30
CA LEU A 134 13.14 9.62 15.13
C LEU A 134 12.68 10.29 13.84
N ALA A 135 12.59 9.54 12.73
CA ALA A 135 12.07 10.05 11.46
C ALA A 135 10.64 10.60 11.61
N MET A 136 9.77 9.88 12.33
CA MET A 136 8.40 10.35 12.54
C MET A 136 8.28 11.49 13.55
N SER A 137 9.18 11.52 14.55
CA SER A 137 9.28 12.63 15.51
C SER A 137 9.84 13.91 14.88
N ASP A 138 10.63 13.79 13.81
CA ASP A 138 11.13 14.89 13.00
C ASP A 138 10.05 15.39 12.03
N ASN A 139 9.01 16.04 12.57
CA ASN A 139 7.95 16.66 11.78
C ASN A 139 7.28 15.70 10.76
N PHE A 140 7.04 14.45 11.15
CA PHE A 140 6.40 13.43 10.29
C PHE A 140 7.17 13.14 8.99
N ASN A 141 8.49 12.93 9.09
CA ASN A 141 9.36 12.70 7.94
C ASN A 141 9.20 11.31 7.32
N THR A 142 8.07 11.09 6.64
CA THR A 142 7.74 9.83 5.96
C THR A 142 8.75 9.39 4.90
N PRO A 143 9.41 10.28 4.12
CA PRO A 143 10.46 9.84 3.19
C PRO A 143 11.63 9.14 3.90
N ILE A 144 12.08 9.69 5.04
CA ILE A 144 13.16 9.10 5.83
C ILE A 144 12.71 7.81 6.53
N LEU A 145 11.47 7.77 7.05
CA LEU A 145 10.90 6.53 7.56
C LEU A 145 10.92 5.44 6.47
N ILE A 146 10.42 5.74 5.27
CA ILE A 146 10.42 4.80 4.14
C ILE A 146 11.84 4.33 3.83
N ALA A 147 12.84 5.22 3.83
CA ALA A 147 14.24 4.81 3.63
C ALA A 147 14.68 3.76 4.67
N HIS A 148 14.35 3.95 5.95
CA HIS A 148 14.63 2.97 7.00
C HIS A 148 13.82 1.68 6.86
N LEU A 149 12.58 1.73 6.37
CA LEU A 149 11.83 0.51 6.03
C LEU A 149 12.54 -0.28 4.91
N PHE A 150 13.13 0.41 3.93
CA PHE A 150 13.91 -0.25 2.88
C PHE A 150 15.26 -0.82 3.35
N GLU A 151 15.86 -0.25 4.40
CA GLU A 151 16.98 -0.91 5.11
C GLU A 151 16.54 -2.26 5.68
N ALA A 152 15.37 -2.33 6.31
CA ALA A 152 14.79 -3.57 6.83
C ALA A 152 14.43 -4.58 5.72
N ILE A 153 13.86 -4.11 4.59
CA ILE A 153 13.63 -4.95 3.40
C ILE A 153 14.92 -5.62 2.95
N LYS A 154 16.08 -4.93 3.01
CA LYS A 154 17.36 -5.51 2.61
C LYS A 154 17.67 -6.74 3.45
N TRP A 155 17.53 -6.67 4.78
CA TRP A 155 17.75 -7.81 5.69
C TRP A 155 16.84 -8.99 5.37
N ILE A 156 15.55 -8.72 5.16
CA ILE A 156 14.56 -9.73 4.79
C ILE A 156 14.91 -10.38 3.45
N SER A 157 15.31 -9.57 2.46
CA SER A 157 15.65 -10.07 1.12
C SER A 157 16.89 -10.95 1.13
N THR A 158 17.88 -10.67 1.99
CA THR A 158 19.12 -11.45 2.11
C THR A 158 18.99 -12.69 2.99
N ALA A 159 17.98 -12.75 3.86
CA ALA A 159 17.72 -13.93 4.68
C ALA A 159 17.28 -15.11 3.79
N GLU A 160 17.76 -16.31 4.09
CA GLU A 160 17.28 -17.54 3.46
C GLU A 160 16.13 -18.10 4.31
N ASP A 161 16.41 -19.06 5.18
CA ASP A 161 15.42 -19.65 6.09
C ASP A 161 15.32 -18.88 7.41
N SER A 162 16.46 -18.36 7.92
CA SER A 162 16.49 -17.60 9.16
C SER A 162 16.99 -16.18 8.95
N ILE A 163 16.43 -15.26 9.74
CA ILE A 163 16.89 -13.88 9.83
C ILE A 163 17.76 -13.72 11.07
N GLY A 164 18.79 -12.86 11.01
CA GLY A 164 19.76 -12.62 12.08
C GLY A 164 19.20 -11.92 13.32
N LEU A 165 18.03 -12.34 13.78
CA LEU A 165 17.31 -11.90 14.97
C LEU A 165 16.92 -13.15 15.76
N ASN A 166 16.99 -13.07 17.09
CA ASN A 166 16.45 -14.13 17.93
C ASN A 166 14.90 -14.11 17.95
N ALA A 167 14.27 -15.06 18.64
CA ALA A 167 12.81 -15.21 18.64
C ALA A 167 12.08 -13.95 19.14
N ASP A 168 12.53 -13.36 20.24
CA ASP A 168 11.90 -12.16 20.82
C ASP A 168 12.08 -10.94 19.90
N GLU A 169 13.27 -10.77 19.36
CA GLU A 169 13.57 -9.70 18.41
C GLU A 169 12.82 -9.83 17.09
N LEU A 170 12.66 -11.06 16.57
CA LEU A 170 11.87 -11.30 15.37
C LEU A 170 10.40 -10.92 15.57
N ALA A 171 9.82 -11.25 16.73
CA ALA A 171 8.46 -10.86 17.07
C ALA A 171 8.30 -9.32 17.16
N ILE A 172 9.27 -8.63 17.78
CA ILE A 172 9.32 -7.17 17.83
C ILE A 172 9.46 -6.58 16.43
N PHE A 173 10.34 -7.15 15.60
CA PHE A 173 10.59 -6.69 14.24
C PHE A 173 9.34 -6.81 13.36
N LYS A 174 8.66 -7.96 13.37
CA LYS A 174 7.37 -8.18 12.69
C LYS A 174 6.33 -7.15 13.11
N THR A 175 6.12 -7.00 14.42
CA THR A 175 5.14 -6.06 14.98
C THR A 175 5.45 -4.62 14.59
N THR A 176 6.72 -4.22 14.67
CA THR A 176 7.17 -2.86 14.37
C THR A 176 7.03 -2.55 12.88
N LEU A 177 7.47 -3.46 12.01
CA LEU A 177 7.37 -3.29 10.56
C LEU A 177 5.90 -3.25 10.11
N HIS A 178 5.05 -4.09 10.71
CA HIS A 178 3.60 -4.06 10.49
C HIS A 178 2.98 -2.71 10.92
N ALA A 179 3.28 -2.25 12.14
CA ALA A 179 2.76 -0.99 12.66
C ALA A 179 3.16 0.21 11.78
N PHE A 180 4.43 0.32 11.38
CA PHE A 180 4.85 1.39 10.48
C PHE A 180 4.19 1.30 9.10
N THR A 181 4.05 0.10 8.55
CA THR A 181 3.55 -0.10 7.17
C THR A 181 2.03 0.08 7.07
N PHE A 182 1.26 -0.57 7.94
CA PHE A 182 -0.19 -0.68 7.79
C PHE A 182 -0.99 0.27 8.70
N GLU A 183 -0.47 0.58 9.88
CA GLU A 183 -1.16 1.43 10.86
C GLU A 183 -0.77 2.90 10.68
N LEU A 184 0.54 3.17 10.60
CA LEU A 184 1.06 4.53 10.46
C LEU A 184 1.02 5.02 9.01
N LEU A 185 1.70 4.32 8.09
CA LEU A 185 1.67 4.69 6.68
C LEU A 185 0.31 4.39 6.06
N GLY A 186 -0.49 3.50 6.64
CA GLY A 186 -1.85 3.20 6.16
C GLY A 186 -1.87 2.49 4.81
N LEU A 187 -0.79 1.78 4.46
CA LEU A 187 -0.76 0.97 3.25
C LEU A 187 -1.68 -0.23 3.40
N ARG A 188 -2.02 -0.87 2.28
CA ARG A 188 -2.84 -2.07 2.23
C ARG A 188 -2.21 -3.07 1.28
N SER A 189 -2.28 -4.36 1.64
CA SER A 189 -1.91 -5.41 0.70
C SER A 189 -2.94 -5.52 -0.41
N LYS A 190 -2.50 -5.95 -1.60
CA LYS A 190 -3.40 -6.22 -2.74
C LYS A 190 -4.51 -7.22 -2.38
N SER A 191 -4.27 -8.10 -1.41
CA SER A 191 -5.29 -9.02 -0.89
C SER A 191 -6.47 -8.34 -0.19
N VAL A 192 -6.26 -7.13 0.36
CA VAL A 192 -7.25 -6.38 1.14
C VAL A 192 -8.02 -5.37 0.28
N ASP A 193 -7.40 -4.86 -0.79
CA ASP A 193 -8.00 -3.87 -1.68
C ASP A 193 -9.01 -4.48 -2.68
N SER A 194 -8.96 -5.80 -2.91
CA SER A 194 -9.99 -6.51 -3.69
C SER A 194 -11.11 -6.99 -2.77
N SER A 195 -11.86 -6.07 -2.16
CA SER A 195 -13.22 -6.33 -1.66
C SER A 195 -13.40 -7.75 -1.07
N ASP A 196 -13.06 -7.97 0.19
CA ASP A 196 -13.12 -9.29 0.84
C ASP A 196 -14.43 -10.04 0.53
N ALA A 197 -15.54 -9.34 0.36
CA ALA A 197 -16.82 -9.92 -0.07
C ALA A 197 -16.81 -10.50 -1.51
N HIS A 198 -16.19 -9.84 -2.50
CA HIS A 198 -16.12 -10.37 -3.87
C HIS A 198 -15.07 -11.47 -4.01
N LYS A 199 -13.96 -11.40 -3.27
CA LYS A 199 -12.97 -12.48 -3.26
C LYS A 199 -13.50 -13.71 -2.54
N ASP A 200 -14.12 -13.56 -1.36
CA ASP A 200 -14.78 -14.66 -0.65
C ASP A 200 -15.95 -15.23 -1.47
N ALA A 201 -16.74 -14.39 -2.15
CA ALA A 201 -17.78 -14.86 -3.06
C ALA A 201 -17.21 -15.61 -4.28
N LEU A 202 -16.10 -15.13 -4.84
CA LEU A 202 -15.40 -15.81 -5.93
C LEU A 202 -14.81 -17.14 -5.48
N ASP A 203 -14.13 -17.18 -4.33
CA ASP A 203 -13.54 -18.40 -3.76
C ASP A 203 -14.62 -19.44 -3.44
N LYS A 204 -15.78 -19.02 -2.91
CA LYS A 204 -16.94 -19.89 -2.67
C LYS A 204 -17.57 -20.39 -3.98
N ALA A 205 -17.72 -19.52 -4.97
CA ALA A 205 -18.24 -19.90 -6.28
C ALA A 205 -17.28 -20.89 -6.99
N MET A 206 -15.98 -20.64 -6.92
CA MET A 206 -14.94 -21.49 -7.49
C MET A 206 -14.89 -22.86 -6.80
N SER A 207 -15.02 -22.89 -5.46
CA SER A 207 -15.09 -24.14 -4.70
C SER A 207 -16.27 -25.02 -5.15
N LEU A 208 -17.44 -24.41 -5.36
CA LEU A 208 -18.62 -25.13 -5.87
C LEU A 208 -18.40 -25.66 -7.29
N VAL A 209 -17.81 -24.87 -8.18
CA VAL A 209 -17.52 -25.29 -9.56
C VAL A 209 -16.50 -26.44 -9.60
N ILE A 210 -15.47 -26.37 -8.75
CA ILE A 210 -14.46 -27.43 -8.59
C ILE A 210 -15.11 -28.71 -8.07
N GLU A 211 -16.00 -28.61 -7.08
CA GLU A 211 -16.75 -29.75 -6.54
C GLU A 211 -17.65 -30.40 -7.60
N LEU A 212 -18.39 -29.59 -8.37
CA LEU A 212 -19.22 -30.08 -9.47
C LEU A 212 -18.39 -30.80 -10.54
N ARG A 213 -17.20 -30.28 -10.87
CA ARG A 213 -16.26 -30.95 -11.77
C ARG A 213 -15.76 -32.28 -11.17
N ALA A 214 -15.42 -32.30 -9.88
CA ALA A 214 -14.98 -33.51 -9.19
C ALA A 214 -16.09 -34.57 -9.19
N GLN A 215 -17.34 -34.18 -8.92
CA GLN A 215 -18.50 -35.06 -8.97
C GLN A 215 -18.77 -35.59 -10.39
N ALA A 216 -18.64 -34.74 -11.42
CA ALA A 216 -18.75 -35.16 -12.82
C ALA A 216 -17.69 -36.24 -13.15
N ARG A 217 -16.44 -36.05 -12.72
CA ARG A 217 -15.37 -37.04 -12.88
C ARG A 217 -15.67 -38.35 -12.13
N LEU A 218 -16.17 -38.28 -10.89
CA LEU A 218 -16.58 -39.46 -10.12
C LEU A 218 -17.71 -40.24 -10.81
N ASN A 219 -18.68 -39.52 -11.39
CA ASN A 219 -19.78 -40.09 -12.14
C ASN A 219 -19.40 -40.55 -13.56
N LYS A 220 -18.12 -40.41 -13.94
CA LYS A 220 -17.58 -40.69 -15.29
C LYS A 220 -18.22 -39.84 -16.40
N ASP A 221 -18.77 -38.69 -16.05
CA ASP A 221 -19.23 -37.67 -16.99
C ASP A 221 -18.05 -36.77 -17.39
N TRP A 222 -17.24 -37.28 -18.32
CA TRP A 222 -16.06 -36.57 -18.80
C TRP A 222 -16.41 -35.31 -19.60
N GLY A 223 -17.56 -35.31 -20.29
CA GLY A 223 -18.00 -34.19 -21.12
C GLY A 223 -18.27 -32.94 -20.28
N THR A 224 -18.99 -33.08 -19.17
CA THR A 224 -19.25 -31.97 -18.24
C THR A 224 -17.96 -31.51 -17.55
N ALA A 225 -17.08 -32.45 -17.17
CA ALA A 225 -15.82 -32.11 -16.50
C ALA A 225 -14.86 -31.32 -17.41
N ASP A 226 -14.79 -31.66 -18.70
CA ASP A 226 -13.97 -30.95 -19.69
C ASP A 226 -14.60 -29.59 -20.04
N LEU A 227 -15.92 -29.51 -20.20
CA LEU A 227 -16.62 -28.24 -20.43
C LEU A 227 -16.32 -27.21 -19.32
N ILE A 228 -16.37 -27.63 -18.05
CA ILE A 228 -16.06 -26.76 -16.92
C ILE A 228 -14.60 -26.28 -16.98
N ARG A 229 -13.64 -27.17 -17.27
CA ARG A 229 -12.23 -26.80 -17.38
C ARG A 229 -12.02 -25.78 -18.50
N ASP A 230 -12.59 -26.05 -19.67
CA ASP A 230 -12.35 -25.26 -20.87
C ASP A 230 -12.96 -23.86 -20.76
N GLN A 231 -14.16 -23.74 -20.19
CA GLN A 231 -14.78 -22.43 -19.94
C GLN A 231 -14.06 -21.61 -18.88
N LEU A 232 -13.55 -22.25 -17.82
CA LEU A 232 -12.72 -21.54 -16.84
C LEU A 232 -11.42 -21.06 -17.47
N GLN A 233 -10.79 -21.89 -18.30
CA GLN A 233 -9.57 -21.51 -19.02
C GLN A 233 -9.82 -20.35 -20.00
N GLU A 234 -10.94 -20.33 -20.71
CA GLU A 234 -11.35 -19.22 -21.59
C GLU A 234 -11.55 -17.92 -20.80
N ALA A 235 -12.05 -18.01 -19.57
CA ALA A 235 -12.19 -16.89 -18.64
C ALA A 235 -10.87 -16.47 -17.96
N GLY A 236 -9.73 -17.08 -18.31
CA GLY A 236 -8.41 -16.81 -17.73
C GLY A 236 -8.13 -17.54 -16.42
N ILE A 237 -9.00 -18.46 -16.00
CA ILE A 237 -8.84 -19.23 -14.75
C ILE A 237 -8.26 -20.61 -15.06
N GLN A 238 -7.05 -20.89 -14.58
CA GLN A 238 -6.40 -22.18 -14.74
C GLN A 238 -6.60 -23.06 -13.51
N LEU A 239 -7.12 -24.27 -13.71
CA LEU A 239 -7.23 -25.30 -12.67
C LEU A 239 -5.93 -26.12 -12.60
N LYS A 240 -5.48 -26.41 -11.37
CA LYS A 240 -4.34 -27.28 -11.07
C LYS A 240 -4.80 -28.41 -10.17
N ASP A 241 -4.79 -29.63 -10.70
CA ASP A 241 -5.11 -30.83 -9.93
C ASP A 241 -3.84 -31.28 -9.16
N GLY A 242 -3.92 -31.37 -7.82
CA GLY A 242 -2.84 -31.80 -6.93
C GLY A 242 -3.25 -32.97 -6.03
N ALA A 243 -2.30 -33.49 -5.23
CA ALA A 243 -2.55 -34.60 -4.32
C ALA A 243 -3.59 -34.27 -3.23
N ASP A 244 -3.67 -33.00 -2.83
CA ASP A 244 -4.57 -32.51 -1.78
C ASP A 244 -5.88 -31.89 -2.34
N GLY A 245 -6.12 -31.99 -3.65
CA GLY A 245 -7.30 -31.45 -4.33
C GLY A 245 -6.97 -30.55 -5.52
N THR A 246 -8.01 -29.96 -6.11
CA THR A 246 -7.88 -29.02 -7.24
C THR A 246 -7.80 -27.58 -6.71
N SER A 247 -6.73 -26.86 -7.06
CA SER A 247 -6.60 -25.42 -6.83
C SER A 247 -6.74 -24.63 -8.14
N TYR A 248 -6.84 -23.30 -8.07
CA TYR A 248 -6.95 -22.45 -9.26
C TYR A 248 -6.00 -21.25 -9.20
N SER A 249 -5.66 -20.70 -10.37
CA SER A 249 -4.93 -19.44 -10.52
C SER A 249 -5.57 -18.58 -11.62
N LEU A 250 -5.56 -17.25 -11.43
CA LEU A 250 -5.90 -16.23 -12.43
C LEU A 250 -4.67 -15.91 -13.30
#